data_AF-A0A524EDT5-F1
#
_entry.id   AF-A0A524EDT5-F1
#
_cell.length_a   1.000
_cell.length_b   1.000
_cell.length_c   1.000
_cell.angle_alpha   90.00
_cell.angle_beta   90.00
_cell.angle_gamma   90.00
#
_symmetry.space_group_name_H-M   'P 1'
#
loop_
_entity.id
_entity.type
_entity.pdbx_description
1 polymer ?
#
loop_
_entity_poly.entity_id
_entity_poly.type
_entity_poly.pdbx_seq_one_letter_code
_entity_poly.pdbx_strand_id
1 'polypeptide(L)'
;MNEFAILVNRLTQSGTTVGASIDDLLDALALPEVYGRHVLFNQLAKLHELLQPFGFIIRHNPLTHTFYMETHEAAQEGEQDSHLPDRLAATLLVVITLTYQEGDWISIDRTTKFRKKSQRSVMADLRELTDMGYIELDKNGGRVRPGQKVAFEIDYDEFFRELTEEKE
;
A
#
# COMPACT_ATOMS: atom_id res chain seq x y z
N MET A 1 -15.36 -26.50 0.91
CA MET A 1 -14.00 -25.99 1.18
C MET A 1 -14.13 -25.09 2.40
N ASN A 2 -13.23 -25.19 3.40
CA ASN A 2 -13.32 -24.40 4.63
C ASN A 2 -13.12 -22.90 4.29
N GLU A 3 -13.88 -22.01 4.92
CA GLU A 3 -13.83 -20.54 4.74
C GLU A 3 -12.39 -20.01 4.91
N PHE A 4 -11.66 -20.52 5.91
CA PHE A 4 -10.26 -20.16 6.14
C PHE A 4 -9.32 -20.63 5.02
N ALA A 5 -9.60 -21.77 4.40
CA ALA A 5 -8.79 -22.25 3.26
C ALA A 5 -9.01 -21.37 2.01
N ILE A 6 -10.20 -20.82 1.85
CA ILE A 6 -10.52 -19.85 0.78
C ILE A 6 -9.77 -18.54 1.04
N LEU A 7 -9.83 -18.02 2.27
CA LEU A 7 -9.11 -16.81 2.66
C LEU A 7 -7.60 -16.94 2.49
N VAL A 8 -6.98 -18.01 3.01
CA VAL A 8 -5.54 -18.24 2.84
C VAL A 8 -5.18 -18.29 1.37
N ASN A 9 -5.90 -19.06 0.54
CA ASN A 9 -5.62 -19.14 -0.90
C ASN A 9 -5.68 -17.78 -1.61
N ARG A 10 -6.60 -16.89 -1.21
CA ARG A 10 -6.74 -15.54 -1.78
C ARG A 10 -5.66 -14.58 -1.26
N LEU A 11 -5.32 -14.67 0.02
CA LEU A 11 -4.31 -13.83 0.65
C LEU A 11 -2.87 -14.22 0.26
N THR A 12 -2.64 -15.48 -0.11
CA THR A 12 -1.33 -15.99 -0.59
C THR A 12 -1.22 -15.99 -2.11
N GLN A 13 -2.21 -15.45 -2.83
CA GLN A 13 -2.21 -15.44 -4.28
C GLN A 13 -1.04 -14.55 -4.77
N SER A 14 -0.03 -15.18 -5.37
CA SER A 14 1.17 -14.54 -5.91
C SER A 14 1.05 -14.46 -7.43
N GLY A 15 0.84 -13.24 -7.94
CA GLY A 15 0.61 -12.94 -9.36
C GLY A 15 0.71 -11.44 -9.65
N THR A 16 0.02 -10.94 -10.68
CA THR A 16 -0.01 -9.50 -11.05
C THR A 16 -0.62 -8.57 -9.99
N THR A 17 -1.35 -9.13 -9.03
CA THR A 17 -1.84 -8.49 -7.81
C THR A 17 -1.51 -9.41 -6.65
N VAL A 18 -0.76 -8.90 -5.68
CA VAL A 18 -0.46 -9.60 -4.43
C VAL A 18 -1.63 -9.34 -3.47
N GLY A 19 -2.26 -10.41 -3.00
CA GLY A 19 -3.43 -10.31 -2.11
C GLY A 19 -4.78 -10.21 -2.83
N ALA A 20 -5.82 -9.86 -2.08
CA ALA A 20 -7.21 -9.84 -2.54
C ALA A 20 -7.98 -8.64 -1.99
N SER A 21 -8.82 -8.01 -2.81
CA SER A 21 -9.69 -6.91 -2.37
C SER A 21 -10.84 -7.39 -1.48
N ILE A 22 -11.51 -6.47 -0.78
CA ILE A 22 -12.72 -6.80 0.00
C ILE A 22 -13.77 -7.47 -0.88
N ASP A 23 -13.98 -6.95 -2.09
CA ASP A 23 -15.02 -7.46 -2.98
C ASP A 23 -14.65 -8.86 -3.49
N ASP A 24 -13.38 -9.11 -3.82
CA ASP A 24 -12.88 -10.45 -4.18
C ASP A 24 -13.06 -11.47 -3.04
N LEU A 25 -12.84 -11.03 -1.80
CA LEU A 25 -12.98 -11.88 -0.61
C LEU A 25 -14.44 -12.16 -0.28
N LEU A 26 -15.33 -11.17 -0.41
CA LEU A 26 -16.77 -11.34 -0.25
C LEU A 26 -17.34 -12.29 -1.30
N ASP A 27 -16.94 -12.11 -2.56
CA ASP A 27 -17.34 -12.98 -3.68
C ASP A 27 -16.85 -14.42 -3.46
N ALA A 28 -15.59 -14.58 -3.01
CA ALA A 28 -15.02 -15.91 -2.75
C ALA A 28 -15.72 -16.64 -1.59
N LEU A 29 -16.26 -15.90 -0.62
CA LEU A 29 -17.03 -16.44 0.51
C LEU A 29 -18.54 -16.51 0.25
N ALA A 30 -18.98 -16.09 -0.95
CA ALA A 30 -20.39 -15.98 -1.32
C ALA A 30 -21.22 -15.16 -0.30
N LEU A 31 -20.62 -14.10 0.26
CA LEU A 31 -21.25 -13.24 1.27
C LEU A 31 -21.93 -12.03 0.61
N PRO A 32 -23.12 -11.62 1.07
CA PRO A 32 -23.81 -10.44 0.55
C PRO A 32 -23.10 -9.15 0.96
N GLU A 33 -22.89 -8.23 0.02
CA GLU A 33 -22.09 -7.00 0.18
C GLU A 33 -22.46 -6.13 1.40
N VAL A 34 -23.74 -6.07 1.75
CA VAL A 34 -24.29 -5.17 2.79
C VAL A 34 -24.03 -5.67 4.22
N TYR A 35 -24.00 -6.98 4.45
CA TYR A 35 -23.80 -7.58 5.79
C TYR A 35 -22.54 -8.47 5.87
N GLY A 36 -21.99 -8.85 4.71
CA GLY A 36 -20.85 -9.74 4.57
C GLY A 36 -19.54 -9.12 5.02
N ARG A 37 -19.40 -7.79 4.94
CA ARG A 37 -18.17 -7.09 5.37
C ARG A 37 -17.84 -7.34 6.83
N HIS A 38 -18.83 -7.25 7.72
CA HIS A 38 -18.61 -7.49 9.14
C HIS A 38 -18.21 -8.95 9.43
N VAL A 39 -18.82 -9.90 8.71
CA VAL A 39 -18.47 -11.32 8.80
C VAL A 39 -17.06 -11.58 8.28
N LEU A 40 -16.70 -10.98 7.15
CA LEU A 40 -15.37 -11.05 6.55
C LEU A 40 -14.31 -10.51 7.52
N PHE A 41 -14.50 -9.32 8.09
CA PHE A 41 -13.53 -8.75 9.04
C PHE A 41 -13.37 -9.62 10.29
N ASN A 42 -14.45 -10.18 10.82
CA ASN A 42 -14.37 -11.12 11.94
C ASN A 42 -13.61 -12.41 11.57
N GLN A 43 -13.79 -12.92 10.35
CA GLN A 43 -13.05 -14.09 9.86
C GLN A 43 -11.57 -13.76 9.60
N LEU A 44 -11.26 -12.59 9.05
CA LEU A 44 -9.89 -12.11 8.86
C LEU A 44 -9.18 -11.92 10.20
N ALA A 45 -9.83 -11.33 11.20
CA ALA A 45 -9.27 -11.19 12.55
C ALA A 45 -8.96 -12.56 13.19
N LYS A 46 -9.91 -13.50 13.13
CA LYS A 46 -9.69 -14.88 13.61
C LYS A 46 -8.56 -15.58 12.87
N LEU A 47 -8.49 -15.40 11.55
CA LEU A 47 -7.42 -15.99 10.75
C LEU A 47 -6.07 -15.38 11.12
N HIS A 48 -6.00 -14.07 11.31
CA HIS A 48 -4.80 -13.37 11.77
C HIS A 48 -4.32 -13.93 13.12
N GLU A 49 -5.20 -14.06 14.11
CA GLU A 49 -4.86 -14.63 15.42
C GLU A 49 -4.35 -16.08 15.34
N LEU A 50 -4.91 -16.90 14.44
CA LEU A 50 -4.46 -18.27 14.22
C LEU A 50 -3.09 -18.36 13.52
N LEU A 51 -2.76 -17.36 12.71
CA LEU A 51 -1.55 -17.30 11.91
C LEU A 51 -0.37 -16.63 12.63
N GLN A 52 -0.66 -15.76 13.61
CA GLN A 52 0.35 -15.04 14.38
C GLN A 52 1.40 -15.96 15.05
N PRO A 53 1.05 -17.10 15.68
CA PRO A 53 2.05 -18.00 16.29
C PRO A 53 3.02 -18.63 15.28
N PHE A 54 2.63 -18.66 14.00
CA PHE A 54 3.45 -19.18 12.90
C PHE A 54 4.30 -18.08 12.24
N GLY A 55 4.25 -16.85 12.75
CA GLY A 55 4.98 -15.72 12.20
C GLY A 55 4.36 -15.15 10.93
N PHE A 56 3.07 -15.39 10.67
CA PHE A 56 2.36 -14.78 9.55
C PHE A 56 1.44 -13.66 10.04
N ILE A 57 1.43 -12.57 9.30
CA ILE A 57 0.57 -11.41 9.54
C ILE A 57 -0.29 -11.12 8.31
N ILE A 58 -1.54 -10.77 8.53
CA ILE A 58 -2.43 -10.25 7.48
C ILE A 58 -2.33 -8.73 7.52
N ARG A 59 -2.02 -8.11 6.38
CA ARG A 59 -1.92 -6.65 6.23
C ARG A 59 -2.90 -6.13 5.19
N HIS A 60 -3.19 -4.84 5.28
CA HIS A 60 -4.03 -4.12 4.34
C HIS A 60 -3.18 -3.09 3.57
N ASN A 61 -3.32 -3.09 2.25
CA ASN A 61 -2.75 -2.08 1.37
C ASN A 61 -3.82 -1.03 1.04
N PRO A 62 -3.74 0.19 1.61
CA PRO A 62 -4.77 1.21 1.42
C PRO A 62 -4.77 1.82 0.00
N LEU A 63 -3.69 1.70 -0.78
CA LEU A 63 -3.62 2.20 -2.15
C LEU A 63 -4.37 1.30 -3.13
N THR A 64 -4.28 -0.01 -2.91
CA THR A 64 -4.94 -1.02 -3.78
C THR A 64 -6.21 -1.57 -3.14
N HIS A 65 -6.54 -1.17 -1.91
CA HIS A 65 -7.64 -1.69 -1.10
C HIS A 65 -7.64 -3.23 -1.00
N THR A 66 -6.45 -3.83 -0.90
CA THR A 66 -6.25 -5.28 -0.88
C THR A 66 -5.66 -5.76 0.43
N PHE A 67 -6.02 -6.97 0.84
CA PHE A 67 -5.44 -7.68 1.97
C PHE A 67 -4.44 -8.71 1.47
N TYR A 68 -3.30 -8.82 2.12
CA TYR A 68 -2.25 -9.79 1.78
C TYR A 68 -1.63 -10.41 3.04
N MET A 69 -0.95 -11.54 2.86
CA MET A 69 -0.24 -12.23 3.93
C MET A 69 1.27 -12.01 3.79
N GLU A 70 1.92 -11.67 4.90
CA GLU A 70 3.35 -11.43 4.99
C GLU A 70 3.93 -12.23 6.18
N THR A 71 5.24 -12.48 6.15
CA THR A 71 5.95 -13.10 7.29
C THR A 71 6.56 -12.03 8.19
N HIS A 72 6.64 -12.32 9.48
CA HIS A 72 7.20 -11.40 10.48
C HIS A 72 8.69 -11.09 10.24
N GLU A 73 9.43 -11.99 9.57
CA GLU A 73 10.81 -11.74 9.14
C GLU A 73 10.86 -10.72 7.99
N ALA A 74 10.00 -10.84 6.98
CA ALA A 74 9.89 -9.85 5.90
C ALA A 74 9.50 -8.45 6.42
N ALA A 75 8.63 -8.40 7.43
CA ALA A 75 8.26 -7.14 8.09
C ALA A 75 9.45 -6.47 8.83
N GLN A 76 10.46 -7.23 9.25
CA GLN A 76 11.69 -6.70 9.87
C GLN A 76 12.81 -6.46 8.86
N GLU A 77 12.86 -7.21 7.75
CA GLU A 77 13.83 -7.00 6.67
C GLU A 77 13.58 -5.69 5.87
N GLY A 78 12.38 -5.12 5.93
CA GLY A 78 12.10 -3.77 5.41
C GLY A 78 12.95 -2.65 6.04
N GLU A 79 13.61 -2.91 7.18
CA GLU A 79 14.52 -1.96 7.83
C GLU A 79 15.97 -2.02 7.29
N GLN A 80 16.37 -3.03 6.51
CA GLN A 80 17.76 -3.22 6.10
C GLN A 80 18.03 -2.79 4.65
N ASP A 81 18.64 -1.60 4.54
CA ASP A 81 19.64 -1.23 3.52
C ASP A 81 19.19 -0.75 2.11
N SER A 82 18.01 -0.14 1.98
CA SER A 82 17.75 0.76 0.85
C SER A 82 17.28 2.15 1.28
N HIS A 83 18.15 2.90 1.95
CA HIS A 83 17.90 4.31 2.17
C HIS A 83 17.88 5.04 0.82
N LEU A 84 16.67 5.33 0.32
CA LEU A 84 16.47 6.32 -0.74
C LEU A 84 17.23 7.60 -0.36
N PRO A 85 17.99 8.21 -1.29
CA PRO A 85 18.58 9.52 -1.05
C PRO A 85 17.51 10.50 -0.56
N ASP A 86 17.83 11.36 0.43
CA ASP A 86 16.88 12.32 1.04
C ASP A 86 16.05 13.08 0.01
N ARG A 87 16.66 13.41 -1.13
CA ARG A 87 16.00 14.07 -2.25
C ARG A 87 14.82 13.26 -2.81
N LEU A 88 15.02 11.95 -3.01
CA LEU A 88 14.02 11.02 -3.54
C LEU A 88 13.00 10.66 -2.48
N ALA A 89 13.45 10.39 -1.25
CA ALA A 89 12.57 10.12 -0.12
C ALA A 89 11.58 11.28 0.09
N ALA A 90 12.06 12.53 0.06
CA ALA A 90 11.20 13.71 0.17
C ALA A 90 10.17 13.81 -0.98
N THR A 91 10.57 13.49 -2.21
CA THR A 91 9.65 13.52 -3.36
C THR A 91 8.61 12.40 -3.28
N LEU A 92 9.04 11.19 -2.89
CA LEU A 92 8.15 10.05 -2.67
C LEU A 92 7.13 10.34 -1.57
N LEU A 93 7.59 10.91 -0.45
CA LEU A 93 6.72 11.28 0.66
C LEU A 93 5.64 12.29 0.25
N VAL A 94 6.00 13.28 -0.58
CA VAL A 94 5.04 14.24 -1.14
C VAL A 94 4.00 13.55 -2.00
N VAL A 95 4.41 12.61 -2.88
CA VAL A 95 3.48 11.85 -3.72
C VAL A 95 2.53 11.02 -2.86
N ILE A 96 3.04 10.29 -1.87
CA ILE A 96 2.24 9.51 -0.91
C ILE A 96 1.22 10.40 -0.20
N THR A 97 1.68 11.54 0.33
CA THR A 97 0.83 12.46 1.11
C THR A 97 -0.29 13.04 0.24
N LEU A 98 0.03 13.47 -0.98
CA LEU A 98 -0.96 14.04 -1.89
C LEU A 98 -1.94 12.99 -2.39
N THR A 99 -1.47 11.78 -2.72
CA THR A 99 -2.35 10.67 -3.12
C THR A 99 -3.30 10.29 -1.98
N TYR A 100 -2.84 10.32 -0.73
CA TYR A 100 -3.71 10.09 0.42
C TYR A 100 -4.77 11.19 0.60
N GLN A 101 -4.41 12.45 0.36
CA GLN A 101 -5.34 13.60 0.52
C GLN A 101 -6.33 13.75 -0.63
N GLU A 102 -5.90 13.50 -1.86
CA GLU A 102 -6.63 13.88 -3.08
C GLU A 102 -7.06 12.66 -3.93
N GLY A 103 -6.55 11.45 -3.63
CA GLY A 103 -6.84 10.20 -4.33
C GLY A 103 -5.79 9.78 -5.37
N ASP A 104 -5.97 8.57 -5.94
CA ASP A 104 -5.05 7.78 -6.78
C ASP A 104 -4.01 8.60 -7.60
N TRP A 105 -4.44 9.40 -8.58
CA TRP A 105 -3.55 10.12 -9.50
C TRP A 105 -3.40 11.61 -9.19
N ILE A 106 -2.15 12.04 -8.96
CA ILE A 106 -1.79 13.42 -8.62
C ILE A 106 -1.09 14.11 -9.80
N SER A 107 -1.40 15.38 -10.06
CA SER A 107 -0.72 16.13 -11.10
C SER A 107 0.74 16.47 -10.72
N ILE A 108 1.64 16.46 -11.69
CA ILE A 108 3.05 16.85 -11.44
C ILE A 108 3.15 18.32 -11.05
N ASP A 109 2.28 19.19 -11.55
CA ASP A 109 2.20 20.60 -11.11
C ASP A 109 1.91 20.70 -9.60
N ARG A 110 0.96 19.90 -9.10
CA ARG A 110 0.64 19.84 -7.67
C ARG A 110 1.82 19.36 -6.84
N THR A 111 2.46 18.28 -7.28
CA THR A 111 3.69 17.74 -6.66
C THR A 111 4.78 18.80 -6.62
N THR A 112 4.96 19.53 -7.72
CA THR A 112 5.96 20.59 -7.87
C THR A 112 5.71 21.75 -6.91
N LYS A 113 4.45 22.20 -6.80
CA LYS A 113 4.02 23.26 -5.88
C LYS A 113 4.25 22.88 -4.42
N PHE A 114 3.89 21.65 -4.04
CA PHE A 114 4.06 21.18 -2.67
C PHE A 114 5.55 21.07 -2.31
N ARG A 115 6.36 20.53 -3.22
CA ARG A 115 7.80 20.33 -3.06
C ARG A 115 8.59 21.66 -3.09
N LYS A 116 8.00 22.75 -3.61
CA LYS A 116 8.66 24.06 -3.79
C LYS A 116 9.98 23.98 -4.58
N LYS A 117 10.03 23.12 -5.61
CA LYS A 117 11.16 23.04 -6.56
C LYS A 117 10.73 23.32 -7.99
N SER A 118 11.71 23.46 -8.88
CA SER A 118 11.44 23.53 -10.31
C SER A 118 10.85 22.22 -10.83
N GLN A 119 9.94 22.31 -11.79
CA GLN A 119 9.32 21.17 -12.45
C GLN A 119 10.36 20.21 -13.04
N ARG A 120 11.47 20.74 -13.58
CA ARG A 120 12.58 19.92 -14.10
C ARG A 120 13.26 19.07 -13.02
N SER A 121 13.50 19.62 -11.83
CA SER A 121 14.09 18.88 -10.72
C SER A 121 13.14 17.82 -10.21
N VAL A 122 11.86 18.15 -10.05
CA VAL A 122 10.85 17.19 -9.61
C VAL A 122 10.71 16.07 -10.63
N MET A 123 10.65 16.37 -11.92
CA MET A 123 10.57 15.35 -12.96
C MET A 123 11.79 14.41 -12.99
N ALA A 124 12.98 14.91 -12.66
CA ALA A 124 14.16 14.05 -12.54
C ALA A 124 14.03 13.08 -11.35
N ASP A 125 13.62 13.59 -10.19
CA ASP A 125 13.37 12.79 -8.99
C ASP A 125 12.27 11.74 -9.26
N LEU A 126 11.19 12.13 -9.97
CA LEU A 126 10.09 11.24 -10.32
C LEU A 126 10.53 10.11 -11.26
N ARG A 127 11.31 10.40 -12.30
CA ARG A 127 11.80 9.35 -13.21
C ARG A 127 12.67 8.32 -12.49
N GLU A 128 13.55 8.79 -11.62
CA GLU A 128 14.41 7.91 -10.82
C GLU A 128 13.58 7.01 -9.89
N LEU A 129 12.58 7.59 -9.22
CA LEU A 129 11.62 6.82 -8.41
C LEU A 129 10.79 5.83 -9.26
N THR A 130 10.46 6.17 -10.51
CA THR A 130 9.77 5.26 -11.45
C THR A 130 10.66 4.08 -11.81
N ASP A 131 11.92 4.33 -12.15
CA ASP A 131 12.89 3.28 -12.49
C ASP A 131 13.11 2.31 -11.32
N MET A 132 12.99 2.81 -10.08
CA MET A 132 13.09 2.02 -8.84
C MET A 132 11.78 1.33 -8.44
N GLY A 133 10.66 1.58 -9.15
CA GLY A 133 9.35 0.97 -8.87
C GLY A 133 8.56 1.61 -7.73
N TYR A 134 9.03 2.75 -7.18
CA TYR A 134 8.37 3.46 -6.09
C TYR A 134 7.22 4.35 -6.56
N ILE A 135 7.17 4.76 -7.82
CA ILE A 135 6.06 5.55 -8.36
C ILE A 135 5.70 5.12 -9.77
N GLU A 136 4.47 5.39 -10.16
CA GLU A 136 3.98 5.23 -11.53
C GLU A 136 3.67 6.59 -12.14
N LEU A 137 4.09 6.79 -13.39
CA LEU A 137 3.76 7.96 -14.20
C LEU A 137 2.68 7.58 -15.22
N ASP A 138 1.73 8.48 -15.45
CA ASP A 138 0.71 8.24 -16.48
C ASP A 138 1.32 8.28 -17.88
N LYS A 139 0.60 7.73 -18.87
CA LYS A 139 1.09 7.62 -20.27
C LYS A 139 1.47 8.97 -20.90
N ASN A 140 0.92 10.07 -20.39
CA ASN A 140 1.18 11.42 -20.85
C ASN A 140 2.28 12.12 -20.05
N GLY A 141 2.80 11.48 -19.00
CA GLY A 141 3.80 12.02 -18.08
C GLY A 141 3.33 13.26 -17.30
N GLY A 142 2.01 13.46 -17.16
CA GLY A 142 1.41 14.62 -16.51
C GLY A 142 0.93 14.33 -15.09
N ARG A 143 0.77 13.06 -14.74
CA ARG A 143 0.30 12.60 -13.43
C ARG A 143 1.18 11.50 -12.88
N VAL A 144 1.16 11.38 -11.56
CA VAL A 144 1.96 10.46 -10.76
C VAL A 144 1.11 9.82 -9.67
N ARG A 145 1.43 8.59 -9.28
CA ARG A 145 0.93 7.92 -8.09
C ARG A 145 2.00 7.04 -7.44
N PRO A 146 1.86 6.61 -6.18
CA PRO A 146 2.73 5.59 -5.60
C PRO A 146 2.67 4.28 -6.41
N GLY A 147 3.82 3.65 -6.56
CA GLY A 147 3.97 2.35 -7.22
C GLY A 147 3.80 1.21 -6.22
N GLN A 148 3.71 -0.01 -6.73
CA GLN A 148 3.47 -1.20 -5.92
C GLN A 148 4.51 -1.41 -4.81
N LYS A 149 5.78 -1.03 -5.07
CA LYS A 149 6.89 -1.22 -4.14
C LYS A 149 6.69 -0.49 -2.81
N VAL A 150 6.07 0.70 -2.85
CA VAL A 150 5.85 1.51 -1.65
C VAL A 150 4.94 0.80 -0.64
N ALA A 151 3.99 0.00 -1.11
CA ALA A 151 3.06 -0.71 -0.25
C ALA A 151 3.65 -1.92 0.47
N PHE A 152 4.85 -2.35 0.09
CA PHE A 152 5.60 -3.40 0.78
C PHE A 152 6.66 -2.84 1.73
N GLU A 153 7.07 -1.58 1.54
CA GLU A 153 8.14 -0.97 2.35
C GLU A 153 7.63 0.02 3.42
N ILE A 154 6.38 0.47 3.33
CA ILE A 154 5.81 1.45 4.27
C ILE A 154 4.56 0.88 4.93
N ASP A 155 4.54 0.83 6.27
CA ASP A 155 3.30 0.68 7.03
C ASP A 155 2.53 2.01 6.98
N TYR A 156 1.59 2.11 6.04
CA TYR A 156 0.81 3.33 5.89
C TYR A 156 -0.09 3.64 7.09
N ASP A 157 -0.61 2.61 7.78
CA ASP A 157 -1.53 2.81 8.89
C ASP A 157 -0.78 3.38 10.10
N GLU A 158 0.42 2.87 10.39
CA GLU A 158 1.31 3.44 11.40
C GLU A 158 1.83 4.81 10.99
N PHE A 159 2.31 4.96 9.76
CA PHE A 159 2.88 6.20 9.25
C PHE A 159 1.90 7.37 9.32
N PHE A 160 0.65 7.16 8.90
CA PHE A 160 -0.36 8.21 8.96
C PHE A 160 -0.91 8.44 10.36
N ARG A 161 -0.99 7.40 11.21
CA ARG A 161 -1.36 7.54 12.62
C ARG A 161 -0.40 8.50 13.33
N GLU A 162 0.90 8.30 13.19
CA GLU A 162 1.93 9.17 13.77
C GLU A 162 1.84 10.62 13.24
N LEU A 163 1.62 10.79 11.93
CA LEU A 163 1.42 12.11 11.31
C LEU A 163 0.18 12.86 11.82
N THR A 164 -0.86 12.14 12.29
CA THR A 164 -2.06 12.74 12.88
C THR A 164 -1.97 12.95 14.37
N GLU A 165 -1.21 12.12 15.10
CA GLU A 165 -1.00 12.22 16.55
C GLU A 165 -0.07 13.38 16.95
N GLU A 166 0.78 13.88 16.04
CA GLU A 166 1.61 15.09 16.26
C GLU A 166 0.81 16.43 16.36
N LYS A 167 -0.53 16.39 16.42
CA LYS A 167 -1.40 17.57 16.50
C LYS A 167 -2.06 17.86 17.85
N GLU A 168 -1.64 17.22 18.94
CA GLU A 168 -2.10 17.57 20.30
C GLU A 168 -1.04 18.27 21.16
#